data_AF-A0AAD1EZV4-F1
#
_entry.id   AF-A0AAD1EZV4-F1
#
_cell.length_a   1.000
_cell.length_b   1.000
_cell.length_c   1.000
_cell.angle_alpha   90.00
_cell.angle_beta   90.00
_cell.angle_gamma   90.00
#
_symmetry.space_group_name_H-M   'P 1'
#
loop_
_entity.id
_entity.type
_entity.pdbx_description
1 polymer ?
#
loop_
_entity_poly.entity_id
_entity_poly.type
_entity_poly.pdbx_seq_one_letter_code
_entity_poly.pdbx_strand_id
1 'polypeptide(L)'
;MQATPSSVPANAWRQRLSAWLNSSLFANSITALILLNAIILGVETSSVAQERVGRWLTLVNQVILFAFTLEIALKLVAFGPRFFRSGWNVFDFLIVAISLTPASGPLAILRSLRILRVLRLLSSVKRLRMLVESLMQALPGIGWTAALLLMMFYIFAVMGTELFGEAFPQWFGSLGASIYSLFQIMTLESWSMGIARPVMEVYPLAWIFFVPFILISSFMVLNLFIAIIVSATQEVHESEQRAEREANNLIAHDERQEMLDLMRAMHAKIVALEAAQQGKAGQ
;
A
#
# COMPACT_ATOMS: atom_id res chain seq x y z
N MET A 1 -10.95 -42.63 37.64
CA MET A 1 -9.56 -42.40 37.19
C MET A 1 -9.47 -40.98 36.68
N GLN A 2 -8.53 -40.21 37.26
CA GLN A 2 -8.43 -38.76 37.20
C GLN A 2 -8.06 -38.25 35.80
N ALA A 3 -8.69 -37.16 35.39
CA ALA A 3 -8.23 -36.33 34.29
C ALA A 3 -6.86 -35.73 34.65
N THR A 4 -5.85 -35.96 33.82
CA THR A 4 -4.58 -35.26 33.86
C THR A 4 -4.70 -33.93 33.10
N PRO A 5 -4.54 -32.77 33.75
CA PRO A 5 -4.34 -31.52 33.04
C PRO A 5 -2.85 -31.24 32.93
N SER A 6 -2.32 -31.11 31.70
CA SER A 6 -1.20 -30.23 31.32
C SER A 6 -0.45 -30.74 30.10
N SER A 7 -0.93 -30.38 28.91
CA SER A 7 -0.02 -30.05 27.82
C SER A 7 -0.04 -28.54 27.67
N VAL A 8 0.93 -27.86 28.28
CA VAL A 8 1.25 -26.48 27.90
C VAL A 8 1.44 -26.49 26.37
N PRO A 9 0.66 -25.72 25.58
CA PRO A 9 0.85 -25.74 24.13
C PRO A 9 2.30 -25.31 23.85
N ALA A 10 3.00 -26.07 23.02
CA ALA A 10 4.45 -25.97 22.74
C ALA A 10 4.94 -24.58 22.28
N ASN A 11 4.04 -23.58 22.17
CA ASN A 11 4.29 -22.21 21.77
C ASN A 11 3.92 -21.16 22.83
N ALA A 12 3.69 -21.52 24.10
CA ALA A 12 3.30 -20.56 25.15
C ALA A 12 4.33 -19.41 25.33
N TRP A 13 5.63 -19.71 25.21
CA TRP A 13 6.68 -18.68 25.27
C TRP A 13 6.68 -17.76 24.04
N ARG A 14 6.43 -18.29 22.83
CA ARG A 14 6.29 -17.49 21.60
C ARG A 14 5.06 -16.59 21.66
N GLN A 15 3.97 -17.06 22.23
CA GLN A 15 2.76 -16.26 22.43
C GLN A 15 2.99 -15.13 23.43
N ARG A 16 3.71 -15.38 24.54
CA ARG A 16 4.11 -14.34 25.49
C ARG A 16 5.04 -13.31 24.86
N LEU A 17 6.02 -13.76 24.07
CA LEU A 17 6.92 -12.88 23.33
C LEU A 17 6.14 -12.02 22.31
N SER A 18 5.21 -12.62 21.56
CA SER A 18 4.34 -11.90 20.64
C SER A 18 3.44 -10.89 21.36
N ALA A 19 2.89 -11.22 22.53
CA ALA A 19 2.08 -10.30 23.32
C ALA A 19 2.90 -9.10 23.81
N TRP A 20 4.14 -9.33 24.24
CA TRP A 20 5.07 -8.28 24.63
C TRP A 20 5.48 -7.38 23.45
N LEU A 21 5.81 -7.97 22.30
CA LEU A 21 6.16 -7.22 21.07
C LEU A 21 4.99 -6.37 20.54
N ASN A 22 3.75 -6.79 20.80
CA ASN A 22 2.55 -6.04 20.42
C ASN A 22 2.09 -5.04 21.49
N SER A 23 2.83 -4.91 22.60
CA SER A 23 2.48 -3.94 23.65
C SER A 23 2.66 -2.50 23.15
N SER A 24 1.76 -1.61 23.58
CA SER A 24 1.81 -0.19 23.22
C SER A 24 3.09 0.50 23.70
N LEU A 25 3.62 0.09 24.85
CA LEU A 25 4.89 0.59 25.37
C LEU A 25 6.04 0.26 24.43
N PHE A 26 6.17 -1.02 24.01
CA PHE A 26 7.23 -1.42 23.08
C PHE A 26 7.10 -0.69 21.74
N ALA A 27 5.89 -0.63 21.17
CA ALA A 27 5.63 0.07 19.92
C ALA A 27 5.97 1.58 20.01
N ASN A 28 5.60 2.24 21.11
CA ASN A 28 5.91 3.65 21.35
C ASN A 28 7.41 3.88 21.54
N SER A 29 8.11 2.97 22.23
CA SER A 29 9.57 3.02 22.36
C SER A 29 10.27 2.91 21.01
N ILE A 30 9.87 1.96 20.16
CA ILE A 30 10.42 1.82 18.80
C ILE A 30 10.13 3.08 17.98
N THR A 31 8.91 3.60 18.05
CA THR A 31 8.52 4.84 17.36
C THR A 31 9.38 6.03 17.81
N ALA A 32 9.61 6.18 19.12
CA ALA A 32 10.48 7.22 19.67
C ALA A 32 11.93 7.08 19.19
N LEU A 33 12.46 5.85 19.12
CA LEU A 33 13.79 5.60 18.56
C LEU A 33 13.88 5.95 17.08
N ILE A 34 12.83 5.70 16.28
CA ILE A 34 12.81 6.08 14.86
C ILE A 34 12.80 7.61 14.72
N LEU A 35 11.99 8.31 15.51
CA LEU A 35 11.95 9.79 15.50
C LEU A 35 13.30 10.38 15.92
N LEU A 36 13.90 9.88 16.99
CA LEU A 36 15.23 10.27 17.43
C LEU A 36 16.27 10.04 16.31
N ASN A 37 16.20 8.88 15.65
CA ASN A 37 17.09 8.55 14.54
C ASN A 37 16.94 9.49 13.34
N ALA A 38 15.71 9.87 13.01
CA ALA A 38 15.43 10.83 11.94
C ALA A 38 16.01 12.22 12.25
N ILE A 39 15.89 12.68 13.50
CA ILE A 39 16.50 13.94 13.96
C ILE A 39 18.02 13.86 13.86
N ILE A 40 18.62 12.78 14.37
CA ILE A 40 20.07 12.56 14.29
C ILE A 40 20.56 12.61 12.84
N LEU A 41 19.83 11.98 11.91
CA LEU A 41 20.20 11.98 10.49
C LEU A 41 20.17 13.40 9.87
N GLY A 42 19.18 14.21 10.26
CA GLY A 42 19.13 15.62 9.87
C GLY A 42 20.32 16.41 10.42
N VAL A 43 20.69 16.18 11.67
CA VAL A 43 21.86 16.81 12.31
C VAL A 43 23.17 16.36 11.65
N GLU A 44 23.30 15.07 11.32
CA GLU A 44 24.46 14.50 10.63
C GLU A 44 24.70 15.08 9.23
N THR A 45 23.69 15.71 8.63
CA THR A 45 23.80 16.40 7.33
C THR A 45 24.57 17.73 7.45
N SER A 46 24.65 18.31 8.65
CA SER A 46 25.44 19.53 8.90
C SER A 46 26.92 19.20 9.13
N SER A 47 27.81 19.81 8.36
CA SER A 47 29.26 19.69 8.51
C SER A 47 29.74 20.13 9.90
N VAL A 48 29.19 21.22 10.43
CA VAL A 48 29.53 21.76 11.76
C VAL A 48 29.18 20.78 12.89
N ALA A 49 28.04 20.09 12.77
CA ALA A 49 27.62 19.09 13.76
C ALA A 49 28.49 17.82 13.69
N GLN A 50 28.90 17.41 12.49
CA GLN A 50 29.82 16.28 12.30
C GLN A 50 31.19 16.54 12.92
N GLU A 51 31.73 17.75 12.78
CA GLU A 51 33.02 18.10 13.38
C GLU A 51 33.00 18.07 14.92
N ARG A 52 31.91 18.55 15.54
CA ARG A 52 31.82 18.67 17.00
C ARG A 52 31.36 17.38 17.70
N VAL A 53 30.40 16.67 17.11
CA VAL A 53 29.67 15.58 17.78
C VAL A 53 29.55 14.32 16.90
N GLY A 54 30.19 14.29 15.72
CA GLY A 54 30.06 13.19 14.74
C GLY A 54 30.32 11.79 15.30
N ARG A 55 31.33 11.65 16.17
CA ARG A 55 31.61 10.35 16.83
C ARG A 55 30.47 9.88 17.75
N TRP A 56 29.83 10.79 18.47
CA TRP A 56 28.68 10.45 19.32
C TRP A 56 27.43 10.17 18.49
N LEU A 57 27.18 10.97 17.45
CA LEU A 57 26.06 10.77 16.51
C LEU A 57 26.14 9.39 15.86
N THR A 58 27.32 9.00 15.37
CA THR A 58 27.55 7.68 14.76
C THR A 58 27.40 6.52 15.75
N LEU A 59 27.89 6.67 16.99
CA LEU A 59 27.69 5.66 18.05
C LEU A 59 26.21 5.47 18.39
N VAL A 60 25.47 6.57 18.59
CA VAL A 60 24.02 6.50 18.88
C VAL A 60 23.27 5.86 17.70
N ASN A 61 23.62 6.22 16.47
CA ASN A 61 23.06 5.58 15.27
C ASN A 61 23.31 4.07 15.21
N GLN A 62 24.49 3.61 15.63
CA GLN A 62 24.83 2.20 15.69
C GLN A 62 24.03 1.46 16.78
N VAL A 63 23.84 2.07 17.94
CA VAL A 63 22.99 1.53 19.02
C VAL A 63 21.54 1.41 18.57
N ILE A 64 21.00 2.43 17.90
CA ILE A 64 19.63 2.41 17.36
C ILE A 64 19.50 1.31 16.30
N LEU A 65 20.46 1.18 15.39
CA LEU A 65 20.46 0.11 14.38
C LEU A 65 20.50 -1.27 15.04
N PHE A 66 21.30 -1.45 16.09
CA PHE A 66 21.34 -2.69 16.85
C PHE A 66 19.99 -2.99 17.50
N ALA A 67 19.34 -2.01 18.13
CA ALA A 67 18.01 -2.16 18.71
C ALA A 67 16.97 -2.58 17.65
N PHE A 68 16.99 -1.98 16.47
CA PHE A 68 16.12 -2.36 15.34
C PHE A 68 16.41 -3.76 14.79
N THR A 69 17.67 -4.14 14.74
CA THR A 69 18.08 -5.49 14.33
C THR A 69 17.56 -6.53 15.32
N LEU A 70 17.71 -6.24 16.62
CA LEU A 70 17.21 -7.10 17.69
C LEU A 70 15.67 -7.20 17.66
N GLU A 71 14.97 -6.09 17.47
CA GLU A 71 13.51 -6.05 17.32
C GLU A 71 13.03 -6.97 16.20
N ILE A 72 13.66 -6.88 15.01
CA ILE A 72 13.28 -7.71 13.86
C ILE A 72 13.65 -9.18 14.10
N ALA A 73 14.79 -9.48 14.72
CA ALA A 73 15.15 -10.84 15.10
C ALA A 73 14.13 -11.44 16.07
N LEU A 74 13.70 -10.68 17.09
CA LEU A 74 12.67 -11.11 18.04
C LEU A 74 11.32 -11.34 17.36
N LYS A 75 10.91 -10.46 16.43
CA LYS A 75 9.70 -10.66 15.61
C LYS A 75 9.80 -11.92 14.75
N LEU A 76 10.95 -12.16 14.12
CA LEU A 76 11.15 -13.34 13.27
C LEU A 76 11.08 -14.64 14.08
N VAL A 77 11.63 -14.66 15.30
CA VAL A 77 11.52 -15.80 16.23
C VAL A 77 10.09 -15.98 16.77
N ALA A 78 9.39 -14.89 17.10
CA ALA A 78 8.04 -14.94 17.64
C ALA A 78 7.00 -15.40 16.60
N PHE A 79 7.06 -14.85 15.39
CA PHE A 79 6.07 -15.11 14.33
C PHE A 79 6.47 -16.24 13.38
N GLY A 80 7.76 -16.60 13.31
CA GLY A 80 8.26 -17.65 12.42
C GLY A 80 7.90 -17.38 10.96
N PRO A 81 7.44 -18.40 10.20
CA PRO A 81 7.04 -18.22 8.79
C PRO A 81 5.89 -17.22 8.58
N ARG A 82 5.06 -16.96 9.60
CA ARG A 82 3.96 -15.99 9.50
C ARG A 82 4.48 -14.56 9.40
N PHE A 83 5.73 -14.30 9.81
CA PHE A 83 6.37 -13.00 9.67
C PHE A 83 6.29 -12.49 8.22
N PHE A 84 6.60 -13.36 7.25
CA PHE A 84 6.65 -13.02 5.83
C PHE A 84 5.28 -12.87 5.16
N ARG A 85 4.18 -13.17 5.85
CA ARG A 85 2.82 -12.92 5.34
C ARG A 85 2.37 -11.47 5.52
N SER A 86 3.06 -10.70 6.37
CA SER A 86 2.77 -9.28 6.59
C SER A 86 3.71 -8.43 5.74
N GLY A 87 3.16 -7.68 4.78
CA GLY A 87 3.94 -6.77 3.93
C GLY A 87 4.76 -5.75 4.73
N TRP A 88 4.24 -5.29 5.88
CA TRP A 88 4.93 -4.37 6.77
C TRP A 88 6.12 -4.98 7.51
N ASN A 89 6.01 -6.26 7.89
CA ASN A 89 7.12 -6.99 8.50
C ASN A 89 8.24 -7.21 7.48
N VAL A 90 7.87 -7.58 6.25
CA VAL A 90 8.84 -7.73 5.14
C VAL A 90 9.51 -6.39 4.82
N PHE A 91 8.73 -5.30 4.79
CA PHE A 91 9.25 -3.94 4.60
C PHE A 91 10.29 -3.58 5.67
N ASP A 92 9.95 -3.72 6.96
CA ASP A 92 10.88 -3.43 8.05
C ASP A 92 12.14 -4.31 7.99
N PHE A 93 11.98 -5.59 7.65
CA PHE A 93 13.10 -6.52 7.49
C PHE A 93 14.05 -6.08 6.36
N LEU A 94 13.52 -5.70 5.19
CA LEU A 94 14.33 -5.22 4.07
C LEU A 94 15.09 -3.94 4.42
N ILE A 95 14.43 -3.01 5.11
CA ILE A 95 15.05 -1.75 5.53
C ILE A 95 16.18 -1.99 6.53
N VAL A 96 16.00 -2.89 7.50
CA VAL A 96 17.06 -3.28 8.43
C VAL A 96 18.19 -4.02 7.71
N ALA A 97 17.88 -4.90 6.76
CA ALA A 97 18.87 -5.61 5.95
C ALA A 97 19.74 -4.64 5.13
N ILE A 98 19.14 -3.65 4.44
CA ILE A 98 19.86 -2.58 3.73
C ILE A 98 20.72 -1.76 4.70
N SER A 99 20.24 -1.56 5.94
CA SER A 99 20.99 -0.81 6.94
C SER A 99 22.22 -1.56 7.47
N LEU A 100 22.22 -2.89 7.41
CA LEU A 100 23.33 -3.76 7.82
C LEU A 100 24.38 -4.00 6.73
N THR A 101 24.11 -3.63 5.47
CA THR A 101 25.05 -3.89 4.37
C THR A 101 26.40 -3.21 4.63
N PRO A 102 27.53 -3.93 4.48
CA PRO A 102 28.87 -3.37 4.70
C PRO A 102 29.14 -2.10 3.90
N ALA A 103 30.01 -1.24 4.42
CA ALA A 103 30.29 0.07 3.85
C ALA A 103 31.26 0.05 2.64
N SER A 104 31.66 -1.13 2.15
CA SER A 104 32.66 -1.28 1.08
C SER A 104 32.10 -2.06 -0.11
N GLY A 105 32.61 -1.73 -1.30
CA GLY A 105 32.34 -2.45 -2.55
C GLY A 105 31.28 -1.83 -3.46
N PRO A 106 30.84 -2.56 -4.52
CA PRO A 106 29.92 -2.08 -5.56
C PRO A 106 28.55 -1.63 -5.02
N LEU A 107 28.18 -2.06 -3.81
CA LEU A 107 26.93 -1.74 -3.15
C LEU A 107 27.00 -0.47 -2.30
N ALA A 108 27.99 0.39 -2.51
CA ALA A 108 28.14 1.66 -1.79
C ALA A 108 26.90 2.57 -1.89
N ILE A 109 26.10 2.48 -2.96
CA ILE A 109 24.83 3.22 -3.11
C ILE A 109 23.81 2.82 -2.03
N LEU A 110 23.82 1.56 -1.56
CA LEU A 110 22.95 1.10 -0.47
C LEU A 110 23.23 1.84 0.84
N ARG A 111 24.42 2.44 1.00
CA ARG A 111 24.74 3.36 2.11
C ARG A 111 23.79 4.55 2.15
N SER A 112 23.56 5.18 1.00
CA SER A 112 22.68 6.35 0.91
C SER A 112 21.24 5.94 1.17
N LEU A 113 20.84 4.73 0.75
CA LEU A 113 19.51 4.17 1.01
C LEU A 113 19.23 3.89 2.49
N ARG A 114 20.23 3.98 3.38
CA ARG A 114 19.99 3.87 4.82
C ARG A 114 19.10 4.98 5.37
N ILE A 115 18.95 6.11 4.65
CA ILE A 115 17.96 7.16 4.96
C ILE A 115 16.53 6.62 4.90
N LEU A 116 16.29 5.58 4.08
CA LEU A 116 14.98 4.94 3.97
C LEU A 116 14.52 4.32 5.29
N ARG A 117 15.41 4.12 6.28
CA ARG A 117 15.00 3.66 7.61
C ARG A 117 14.03 4.59 8.33
N VAL A 118 14.03 5.87 7.98
CA VAL A 118 13.02 6.83 8.47
C VAL A 118 11.61 6.44 7.98
N LEU A 119 11.50 5.77 6.83
CA LEU A 119 10.23 5.25 6.32
C LEU A 119 9.62 4.16 7.21
N ARG A 120 10.35 3.60 8.18
CA ARG A 120 9.76 2.72 9.22
C ARG A 120 8.73 3.44 10.09
N LEU A 121 8.71 4.78 10.09
CA LEU A 121 7.58 5.52 10.66
C LEU A 121 6.26 5.14 9.98
N LEU A 122 6.28 4.84 8.68
CA LEU A 122 5.08 4.44 7.93
C LEU A 122 4.52 3.10 8.45
N SER A 123 5.39 2.14 8.80
CA SER A 123 4.97 0.84 9.33
C SER A 123 4.60 0.88 10.83
N SER A 124 5.29 1.72 11.61
CA SER A 124 5.15 1.80 13.06
C SER A 124 3.97 2.66 13.53
N VAL A 125 3.67 3.75 12.80
CA VAL A 125 2.58 4.67 13.15
C VAL A 125 1.30 4.24 12.45
N LYS A 126 0.30 3.76 13.21
CA LYS A 126 -1.00 3.30 12.68
C LYS A 126 -1.63 4.29 11.70
N ARG A 127 -1.58 5.60 11.98
CA ARG A 127 -2.16 6.63 11.09
C ARG A 127 -1.45 6.68 9.73
N LEU A 128 -0.11 6.69 9.70
CA LEU A 128 0.65 6.68 8.46
C LEU A 128 0.44 5.38 7.69
N ARG A 129 0.41 4.26 8.40
CA ARG A 129 0.08 2.95 7.85
C ARG A 129 -1.27 2.95 7.15
N MET A 130 -2.32 3.46 7.80
CA MET A 130 -3.67 3.56 7.21
C MET A 130 -3.68 4.42 5.94
N LEU A 131 -2.93 5.53 5.91
CA LEU A 131 -2.82 6.38 4.71
C LEU A 131 -2.13 5.66 3.54
N VAL A 132 -1.05 4.93 3.81
CA VAL A 132 -0.36 4.16 2.76
C VAL A 132 -1.22 2.98 2.31
N GLU A 133 -1.87 2.28 3.23
CA GLU A 133 -2.79 1.17 2.90
C GLU A 133 -3.96 1.66 2.05
N SER A 134 -4.55 2.83 2.33
CA SER A 134 -5.62 3.39 1.51
C SER A 134 -5.14 3.78 0.10
N LEU A 135 -3.93 4.32 -0.03
CA LEU A 135 -3.32 4.58 -1.35
C LEU A 135 -3.08 3.28 -2.12
N MET A 136 -2.58 2.24 -1.45
CA MET A 136 -2.34 0.94 -2.06
C MET A 136 -3.63 0.23 -2.48
N GLN A 137 -4.73 0.41 -1.73
CA GLN A 137 -6.04 -0.14 -2.07
C GLN A 137 -6.66 0.50 -3.32
N ALA A 138 -6.26 1.73 -3.67
CA ALA A 138 -6.70 2.39 -4.90
C ALA A 138 -5.96 1.89 -6.16
N LEU A 139 -4.76 1.31 -6.02
CA LEU A 139 -3.94 0.87 -7.17
C LEU A 139 -4.56 -0.26 -8.03
N PRO A 140 -5.18 -1.31 -7.45
CA PRO A 140 -5.78 -2.39 -8.25
C PRO A 140 -6.81 -1.91 -9.26
N GLY A 141 -7.60 -0.88 -8.92
CA GLY A 141 -8.64 -0.32 -9.79
C GLY A 141 -8.10 0.30 -11.09
N ILE A 142 -6.80 0.64 -11.13
CA ILE A 142 -6.17 1.31 -12.27
C ILE A 142 -5.04 0.51 -12.93
N GLY A 143 -4.77 -0.71 -12.46
CA GLY A 143 -3.63 -1.50 -12.92
C GLY A 143 -3.61 -1.72 -14.43
N TRP A 144 -4.78 -1.91 -15.06
CA TRP A 144 -4.90 -2.12 -16.50
C TRP A 144 -4.59 -0.86 -17.32
N THR A 145 -5.10 0.31 -16.89
CA THR A 145 -4.79 1.59 -17.54
C THR A 145 -3.31 1.93 -17.38
N ALA A 146 -2.73 1.68 -16.21
CA ALA A 146 -1.29 1.85 -15.97
C ALA A 146 -0.45 0.89 -16.84
N ALA A 147 -0.86 -0.36 -17.00
CA ALA A 147 -0.19 -1.33 -17.89
C ALA A 147 -0.21 -0.88 -19.35
N LEU A 148 -1.34 -0.34 -19.83
CA LEU A 148 -1.43 0.23 -21.17
C LEU A 148 -0.49 1.44 -21.32
N LEU A 149 -0.38 2.29 -20.30
CA LEU A 149 0.52 3.45 -20.34
C LEU A 149 1.98 3.01 -20.40
N LEU A 150 2.38 2.01 -19.60
CA LEU A 150 3.72 1.44 -19.63
C LEU A 150 4.04 0.78 -20.98
N MET A 151 3.07 0.07 -21.58
CA MET A 151 3.21 -0.48 -22.93
C MET A 151 3.45 0.64 -23.95
N MET A 152 2.68 1.73 -23.86
CA MET A 152 2.87 2.88 -24.74
C MET A 152 4.26 3.49 -24.58
N PHE A 153 4.71 3.70 -23.34
CA PHE A 153 6.06 4.16 -23.04
C PHE A 153 7.13 3.28 -23.65
N TYR A 154 6.99 1.95 -23.54
CA TYR A 154 7.95 1.01 -24.10
C TYR A 154 8.02 1.10 -25.63
N ILE A 155 6.87 1.10 -26.31
CA ILE A 155 6.80 1.20 -27.77
C ILE A 155 7.44 2.50 -28.26
N PHE A 156 7.07 3.64 -27.65
CA PHE A 156 7.65 4.94 -28.01
C PHE A 156 9.13 5.05 -27.63
N ALA A 157 9.57 4.42 -26.55
CA ALA A 157 10.98 4.45 -26.16
C ALA A 157 11.84 3.69 -27.17
N VAL A 158 11.42 2.50 -27.59
CA VAL A 158 12.10 1.73 -28.66
C VAL A 158 12.12 2.54 -29.95
N MET A 159 10.98 3.08 -30.39
CA MET A 159 10.92 3.91 -31.60
C MET A 159 11.82 5.15 -31.49
N GLY A 160 11.81 5.85 -30.36
CA GLY A 160 12.65 7.03 -30.13
C GLY A 160 14.14 6.70 -30.16
N THR A 161 14.53 5.56 -29.57
CA THR A 161 15.91 5.07 -29.62
C THR A 161 16.37 4.81 -31.05
N GLU A 162 15.56 4.11 -31.84
CA GLU A 162 15.88 3.78 -33.24
C GLU A 162 15.86 5.01 -34.15
N LEU A 163 14.93 5.95 -33.95
CA LEU A 163 14.76 7.13 -34.82
C LEU A 163 15.77 8.24 -34.51
N PHE A 164 16.07 8.47 -33.23
CA PHE A 164 16.80 9.67 -32.80
C PHE A 164 18.10 9.36 -32.06
N GLY A 165 18.36 8.11 -31.69
CA GLY A 165 19.47 7.74 -30.82
C GLY A 165 20.85 8.06 -31.35
N GLU A 166 21.06 7.99 -32.68
CA GLU A 166 22.35 8.32 -33.30
C GLU A 166 22.67 9.82 -33.21
N ALA A 167 21.69 10.69 -33.49
CA ALA A 167 21.89 12.14 -33.49
C ALA A 167 21.73 12.78 -32.10
N PHE A 168 20.94 12.16 -31.22
CA PHE A 168 20.62 12.68 -29.88
C PHE A 168 20.86 11.62 -28.79
N PRO A 169 22.10 11.11 -28.63
CA PRO A 169 22.39 10.01 -27.72
C PRO A 169 22.10 10.32 -26.25
N GLN A 170 22.16 11.60 -25.84
CA GLN A 170 21.83 12.03 -24.48
C GLN A 170 20.36 11.82 -24.09
N TRP A 171 19.44 11.86 -25.06
CA TRP A 171 18.00 11.70 -24.84
C TRP A 171 17.48 10.37 -25.34
N PHE A 172 18.02 9.88 -26.46
CA PHE A 172 17.51 8.69 -27.14
C PHE A 172 18.58 7.62 -27.40
N GLY A 173 19.81 7.74 -26.89
CA GLY A 173 20.89 6.79 -27.19
C GLY A 173 20.75 5.41 -26.56
N SER A 174 19.79 5.22 -25.66
CA SER A 174 19.45 3.93 -25.09
C SER A 174 17.98 3.89 -24.71
N LEU A 175 17.42 2.69 -24.57
CA LEU A 175 16.04 2.50 -24.13
C LEU A 175 15.74 3.25 -22.81
N GLY A 176 16.66 3.21 -21.84
CA GLY A 176 16.51 3.89 -20.56
C GLY A 176 16.52 5.42 -20.71
N ALA A 177 17.39 5.97 -21.55
CA ALA A 177 17.41 7.39 -21.86
C ALA A 177 16.09 7.82 -22.53
N SER A 178 15.61 7.05 -23.51
CA SER A 178 14.33 7.32 -24.18
C SER A 178 13.14 7.28 -23.23
N ILE A 179 13.08 6.28 -22.33
CA ILE A 179 12.02 6.23 -21.30
C ILE A 179 12.06 7.47 -20.41
N TYR A 180 13.25 7.91 -19.98
CA TYR A 180 13.40 9.12 -19.16
C TYR A 180 12.98 10.40 -19.90
N SER A 181 13.42 10.57 -21.14
CA SER A 181 13.03 11.71 -21.98
C SER A 181 11.53 11.72 -22.29
N LEU A 182 10.93 10.56 -22.57
CA LEU A 182 9.47 10.46 -22.77
C LEU A 182 8.70 10.75 -21.49
N PHE A 183 9.24 10.43 -20.31
CA PHE A 183 8.65 10.83 -19.03
C PHE A 183 8.66 12.36 -18.87
N GLN A 184 9.79 13.01 -19.17
CA GLN A 184 9.89 14.48 -19.20
C GLN A 184 8.91 15.11 -20.21
N ILE A 185 8.77 14.52 -21.39
CA ILE A 185 7.81 14.99 -22.42
C ILE A 185 6.37 14.83 -21.94
N MET A 186 6.03 13.70 -21.30
CA MET A 186 4.69 13.46 -20.75
C MET A 186 4.33 14.49 -19.66
N THR A 187 5.28 14.92 -18.83
CA THR A 187 5.06 15.98 -17.84
C THR A 187 5.03 17.39 -18.44
N LEU A 188 5.16 17.49 -19.78
CA LEU A 188 5.24 18.72 -20.56
C LEU A 188 6.42 19.62 -20.17
N GLU A 189 7.39 19.11 -19.42
CA GLU A 189 8.54 19.87 -18.97
C GLU A 189 9.52 20.07 -20.13
N SER A 190 9.67 21.32 -20.58
CA SER A 190 10.57 21.71 -21.67
C SER A 190 10.48 20.84 -22.95
N TRP A 191 9.34 20.17 -23.19
CA TRP A 191 9.23 19.14 -24.23
C TRP A 191 9.48 19.71 -25.63
N SER A 192 9.07 20.95 -25.90
CA SER A 192 9.25 21.62 -27.19
C SER A 192 10.62 22.28 -27.29
N MET A 193 10.92 23.26 -26.43
CA MET A 193 12.15 24.04 -26.50
C MET A 193 13.40 23.22 -26.15
N GLY A 194 13.29 22.30 -25.19
CA GLY A 194 14.41 21.49 -24.68
C GLY A 194 14.65 20.20 -25.44
N ILE A 195 13.65 19.64 -26.14
CA ILE A 195 13.79 18.36 -26.87
C ILE A 195 13.30 18.47 -28.31
N ALA A 196 11.99 18.67 -28.55
CA ALA A 196 11.43 18.48 -29.89
C ALA A 196 11.97 19.46 -30.93
N ARG A 197 12.20 20.74 -30.58
CA ARG A 197 12.76 21.74 -31.52
C ARG A 197 14.20 21.42 -31.92
N PRO A 198 15.14 21.17 -31.00
CA PRO A 198 16.46 20.64 -31.35
C PRO A 198 16.40 19.38 -32.23
N VAL A 199 15.51 18.44 -31.91
CA VAL A 199 15.32 17.23 -32.73
C VAL A 199 14.81 17.57 -34.13
N MET A 200 13.92 18.56 -34.26
CA MET A 200 13.38 19.01 -35.55
C MET A 200 14.39 19.75 -36.43
N GLU A 201 15.48 20.28 -35.88
CA GLU A 201 16.57 20.85 -36.69
C GLU A 201 17.27 19.79 -37.54
N VAL A 202 17.30 18.53 -37.07
CA VAL A 202 17.85 17.37 -37.80
C VAL A 202 16.75 16.56 -38.47
N TYR A 203 15.61 16.38 -37.82
CA TYR A 203 14.47 15.59 -38.26
C TYR A 203 13.20 16.46 -38.35
N PRO A 204 12.96 17.20 -39.46
CA PRO A 204 11.89 18.20 -39.55
C PRO A 204 10.48 17.68 -39.24
N LEU A 205 10.23 16.38 -39.44
CA LEU A 205 8.94 15.73 -39.18
C LEU A 205 8.84 15.09 -37.78
N ALA A 206 9.80 15.30 -36.89
CA ALA A 206 9.81 14.68 -35.55
C ALA A 206 8.60 15.07 -34.68
N TRP A 207 7.91 16.16 -35.00
CA TRP A 207 6.63 16.50 -34.36
C TRP A 207 5.56 15.41 -34.52
N ILE A 208 5.61 14.61 -35.60
CA ILE A 208 4.69 13.47 -35.83
C ILE A 208 4.93 12.36 -34.79
N PHE A 209 6.10 12.29 -34.19
CA PHE A 209 6.38 11.39 -33.07
C PHE A 209 5.93 12.01 -31.74
N PHE A 210 6.37 13.24 -31.46
CA PHE A 210 6.16 13.86 -30.14
C PHE A 210 4.72 14.29 -29.88
N VAL A 211 4.02 14.87 -30.86
CA VAL A 211 2.66 15.40 -30.65
C VAL A 211 1.66 14.27 -30.38
N PRO A 212 1.61 13.18 -31.17
CA PRO A 212 0.73 12.05 -30.85
C PRO A 212 1.08 11.39 -29.52
N PHE A 213 2.36 11.25 -29.18
CA PHE A 213 2.77 10.76 -27.86
C PHE A 213 2.17 11.60 -26.73
N ILE A 214 2.28 12.93 -26.82
CA ILE A 214 1.74 13.86 -25.82
C ILE A 214 0.23 13.73 -25.72
N LEU A 215 -0.49 13.73 -26.85
CA LEU A 215 -1.95 13.62 -26.86
C LEU A 215 -2.43 12.31 -26.22
N ILE A 216 -1.84 11.19 -26.63
CA ILE A 216 -2.21 9.86 -26.12
C ILE A 216 -1.85 9.75 -24.64
N SER A 217 -0.61 10.07 -24.24
CA SER A 217 -0.17 9.96 -22.85
C SER A 217 -0.94 10.90 -21.92
N SER A 218 -1.19 12.14 -22.32
CA SER A 218 -1.99 13.10 -21.53
C SER A 218 -3.43 12.62 -21.35
N PHE A 219 -4.05 12.11 -22.42
CA PHE A 219 -5.39 11.54 -22.35
C PHE A 219 -5.44 10.31 -21.44
N MET A 220 -4.45 9.43 -21.52
CA MET A 220 -4.36 8.25 -20.65
C MET A 220 -4.18 8.61 -19.18
N VAL A 221 -3.31 9.58 -18.88
CA VAL A 221 -3.13 10.08 -17.51
C VAL A 221 -4.43 10.70 -16.99
N LEU A 222 -5.14 11.49 -17.81
CA LEU A 222 -6.44 12.04 -17.42
C LEU A 222 -7.47 10.92 -17.13
N ASN A 223 -7.55 9.92 -18.00
CA ASN A 223 -8.43 8.76 -17.78
C ASN A 223 -8.05 7.96 -16.53
N LEU A 224 -6.77 7.88 -16.19
CA LEU A 224 -6.30 7.29 -14.94
C LEU A 224 -6.87 8.05 -13.73
N PHE A 225 -6.77 9.38 -13.72
CA PHE A 225 -7.35 10.21 -12.67
C PHE A 225 -8.86 10.06 -12.56
N ILE A 226 -9.57 10.09 -13.69
CA ILE A 226 -11.02 9.90 -13.74
C ILE A 226 -11.38 8.51 -13.18
N ALA A 227 -10.68 7.46 -13.59
CA ALA A 227 -10.92 6.11 -13.11
C ALA A 227 -10.74 6.01 -11.58
N ILE A 228 -9.71 6.64 -11.01
CA ILE A 228 -9.52 6.67 -9.54
C ILE A 228 -10.69 7.37 -8.86
N ILE A 229 -11.07 8.56 -9.34
CA ILE A 229 -12.15 9.36 -8.73
C ILE A 229 -13.49 8.64 -8.82
N VAL A 230 -13.81 8.08 -9.99
CA VAL A 230 -15.04 7.31 -10.22
C VAL A 230 -15.05 6.07 -9.34
N SER A 231 -13.95 5.32 -9.28
CA SER A 231 -13.87 4.11 -8.42
C SER A 231 -14.07 4.46 -6.94
N ALA A 232 -13.44 5.54 -6.47
CA ALA A 232 -13.60 5.99 -5.08
C ALA A 232 -15.03 6.44 -4.77
N THR A 233 -15.67 7.16 -5.70
CA THR A 233 -17.05 7.64 -5.54
C THR A 233 -18.04 6.47 -5.58
N GLN A 234 -17.81 5.51 -6.49
CA GLN A 234 -18.64 4.32 -6.65
C GLN A 234 -18.56 3.43 -5.40
N GLU A 235 -17.37 3.26 -4.80
CA GLU A 235 -17.20 2.48 -3.57
C GLU A 235 -18.01 3.07 -2.40
N VAL A 236 -17.99 4.40 -2.24
CA VAL A 236 -18.81 5.09 -1.23
C VAL A 236 -20.29 4.86 -1.51
N HIS A 237 -20.75 5.08 -2.74
CA HIS A 237 -22.16 4.92 -3.09
C HIS A 237 -22.65 3.47 -2.94
N GLU A 238 -21.84 2.48 -3.31
CA GLU A 238 -22.15 1.07 -3.10
C GLU A 238 -22.22 0.71 -1.62
N SER A 239 -21.37 1.29 -0.78
CA SER A 239 -21.41 1.06 0.67
C SER A 239 -22.71 1.58 1.30
N GLU A 240 -23.17 2.77 0.90
CA GLU A 240 -24.43 3.36 1.34
C GLU A 240 -25.64 2.53 0.86
N GLN A 241 -25.68 2.16 -0.43
CA GLN A 241 -26.74 1.32 -0.97
C GLN A 241 -26.82 -0.05 -0.30
N ARG A 242 -25.67 -0.66 0.04
CA ARG A 242 -25.64 -1.94 0.76
C ARG A 242 -26.23 -1.79 2.15
N ALA A 243 -25.85 -0.74 2.87
CA ALA A 243 -26.41 -0.45 4.20
C ALA A 243 -27.93 -0.22 4.15
N GLU A 244 -28.43 0.53 3.16
CA GLU A 244 -29.87 0.75 2.96
C GLU A 244 -30.61 -0.55 2.62
N ARG A 245 -30.05 -1.38 1.73
CA ARG A 245 -30.65 -2.68 1.38
C ARG A 245 -30.68 -3.63 2.56
N GLU A 246 -29.63 -3.66 3.36
CA GLU A 246 -29.59 -4.46 4.60
C GLU A 246 -30.65 -3.98 5.59
N ALA A 247 -30.80 -2.66 5.79
CA ALA A 247 -31.85 -2.09 6.63
C ALA A 247 -33.26 -2.45 6.13
N ASN A 248 -33.53 -2.30 4.83
CA ASN A 248 -34.82 -2.66 4.24
C ASN A 248 -35.11 -4.17 4.33
N ASN A 249 -34.09 -5.02 4.15
CA ASN A 249 -34.24 -6.46 4.29
C ASN A 249 -34.56 -6.85 5.73
N LEU A 250 -33.96 -6.19 6.73
CA LEU A 250 -34.28 -6.40 8.14
C LEU A 250 -35.74 -6.05 8.45
N ILE A 251 -36.23 -4.91 7.95
CA ILE A 251 -37.64 -4.50 8.11
C ILE A 251 -38.57 -5.51 7.44
N ALA A 252 -38.29 -5.90 6.19
CA ALA A 252 -39.11 -6.87 5.46
C ALA A 252 -39.11 -8.27 6.12
N HIS A 253 -37.99 -8.66 6.75
CA HIS A 253 -37.93 -9.89 7.54
C HIS A 253 -38.83 -9.82 8.78
N ASP A 254 -38.83 -8.69 9.49
CA ASP A 254 -39.67 -8.47 10.66
C ASP A 254 -41.16 -8.46 10.29
N GLU A 255 -41.55 -7.72 9.24
CA GLU A 255 -42.93 -7.71 8.72
C GLU A 255 -43.40 -9.10 8.28
N ARG A 256 -42.53 -9.88 7.62
CA ARG A 256 -42.86 -11.26 7.22
C ARG A 256 -43.06 -12.14 8.45
N GLN A 257 -42.23 -11.99 9.48
CA GLN A 257 -42.34 -12.74 10.72
C GLN A 257 -43.68 -12.45 11.42
N GLU A 258 -44.04 -11.17 11.53
CA GLU A 258 -45.31 -10.72 12.12
C GLU A 258 -46.51 -11.27 11.34
N MET A 259 -46.46 -11.21 10.00
CA MET A 259 -47.52 -11.76 9.15
C MET A 259 -47.67 -13.28 9.30
N LEU A 260 -46.56 -14.03 9.43
CA LEU A 260 -46.59 -15.47 9.69
C LEU A 260 -47.22 -15.80 11.04
N ASP A 261 -46.92 -15.02 12.08
CA ASP A 261 -47.50 -15.21 13.41
C ASP A 261 -49.00 -14.88 13.43
N LEU A 262 -49.42 -13.82 12.72
CA LEU A 262 -50.83 -13.51 12.53
C LEU A 262 -51.58 -14.64 11.80
N MET A 263 -51.00 -15.18 10.73
CA MET A 263 -51.59 -16.31 10.00
C MET A 263 -51.75 -17.55 10.88
N ARG A 264 -50.74 -17.90 11.69
CA ARG A 264 -50.83 -19.01 12.65
C ARG A 264 -51.94 -18.78 13.67
N ALA A 265 -52.05 -17.55 14.20
CA ALA A 265 -53.10 -17.19 15.15
C ALA A 265 -54.51 -17.30 14.54
N MET A 266 -54.68 -16.84 13.28
CA MET A 266 -55.93 -17.01 12.54
C MET A 266 -56.27 -18.49 12.31
N HIS A 267 -55.29 -19.30 11.90
CA HIS A 267 -55.47 -20.73 11.68
C HIS A 267 -55.92 -21.43 12.97
N ALA A 268 -55.28 -21.13 14.10
CA ALA A 268 -55.64 -21.67 15.40
C ALA A 268 -57.09 -21.29 15.79
N LYS A 269 -57.52 -20.05 15.53
CA LYS A 269 -58.90 -19.60 15.76
C LYS A 269 -59.91 -20.35 14.89
N ILE A 270 -59.61 -20.58 13.62
CA ILE A 270 -60.49 -21.33 12.70
C ILE A 270 -60.68 -22.76 13.21
N VAL A 271 -59.58 -23.45 13.54
CA VAL A 271 -59.63 -24.82 14.08
C VAL A 271 -60.46 -24.88 15.37
N ALA A 272 -60.30 -23.91 16.27
CA ALA A 272 -61.09 -23.84 17.50
C ALA A 272 -62.59 -23.62 17.24
N LEU A 273 -62.94 -22.78 16.25
CA LEU A 273 -64.34 -22.55 15.86
C LEU A 273 -64.97 -23.78 15.20
N GLU A 274 -64.24 -24.49 14.34
CA GLU A 274 -64.68 -25.75 13.74
C GLU A 274 -64.97 -26.82 14.81
N ALA A 275 -64.07 -26.97 15.78
CA ALA A 275 -64.27 -27.89 16.90
C ALA A 275 -65.51 -27.53 17.75
N ALA A 276 -65.74 -26.23 17.98
CA ALA A 276 -66.91 -25.75 18.72
C ALA A 276 -68.24 -25.96 17.95
N GLN A 277 -68.23 -25.85 16.62
CA GLN A 277 -69.40 -26.14 15.80
C GLN A 277 -69.72 -27.63 15.75
N GLN A 278 -68.71 -28.50 15.65
CA GLN A 278 -68.90 -29.95 15.70
C GLN A 278 -69.44 -30.41 17.06
N GLY A 279 -69.00 -29.80 18.16
CA GLY A 279 -69.54 -30.05 19.50
C GLY A 279 -70.99 -29.62 19.69
N LYS A 280 -71.48 -28.62 18.95
CA LYS A 280 -72.88 -28.16 18.99
C LYS A 280 -73.82 -28.96 18.09
N ALA A 281 -73.31 -29.61 17.04
CA ALA A 281 -74.11 -30.44 16.13
C ALA A 281 -74.34 -31.87 16.65
N GLY A 282 -73.62 -32.28 17.70
CA GLY A 282 -73.76 -33.59 18.36
C GLY A 282 -74.63 -33.61 19.62
N GLN A 283 -75.26 -32.49 19.97
CA GLN A 283 -76.29 -32.37 21.02
C GLN A 283 -77.65 -32.12 20.38
#